data_AF-A0A9D7BRK9-F1
#
_entry.id   AF-A0A9D7BRK9-F1
#
_cell.length_a   1.000
_cell.length_b   1.000
_cell.length_c   1.000
_cell.angle_alpha   90.00
_cell.angle_beta   90.00
_cell.angle_gamma   90.00
#
_symmetry.space_group_name_H-M   'P 1'
#
loop_
_entity.id
_entity.type
_entity.pdbx_description
1 polymer ?
#
loop_
_entity_poly.entity_id
_entity_poly.type
_entity_poly.pdbx_seq_one_letter_code
_entity_poly.pdbx_strand_id
1 'polypeptide(L)'
;MRVILLLLLSMLLSGCGYNQIQQKDEAVKAGWSEVLNQYKRRADLIPNLVGTVKGYAGHEAQVLTAVTEARARVGQVQVNADDAASLAQFQQAQGELASALSRLLVVSENYPQLKADASFLNLQTQLEGTENRITVARGRYIQLVQDYNTYIRSFPQNLVAMVFGYKQKPNFTVEDETRIADAPSVDFGAAPAEPAPVPPVVEPAASVVNPPQPALPPVQGGNAPQPAPTE
;
A
#
# COMPACT_ATOMS: atom_id res chain seq x y z
N MET A 1 47.47 -8.56 22.61
CA MET A 1 46.02 -8.85 22.63
C MET A 1 45.16 -7.61 22.88
N ARG A 2 45.33 -6.85 23.98
CA ARG A 2 44.55 -5.60 24.24
C ARG A 2 44.66 -4.54 23.13
N VAL A 3 45.85 -4.30 22.58
CA VAL A 3 46.07 -3.32 21.50
C VAL A 3 45.40 -3.75 20.19
N ILE A 4 45.43 -5.05 19.87
CA ILE A 4 44.74 -5.60 18.68
C ILE A 4 43.23 -5.46 18.85
N LEU A 5 42.70 -5.70 20.06
CA LEU A 5 41.28 -5.53 20.37
C LEU A 5 40.83 -4.06 20.24
N LEU A 6 41.67 -3.11 20.68
CA LEU A 6 41.42 -1.67 20.55
C LEU A 6 41.52 -1.20 19.09
N LEU A 7 42.45 -1.74 18.30
CA LEU A 7 42.57 -1.46 16.87
C LEU A 7 41.37 -2.01 16.09
N LEU A 8 40.98 -3.25 16.35
CA LEU A 8 39.75 -3.85 15.77
C LEU A 8 38.53 -3.03 16.15
N LEU A 9 38.40 -2.64 17.42
CA LEU A 9 37.30 -1.81 17.92
C LEU A 9 37.29 -0.42 17.26
N SER A 10 38.45 0.20 17.04
CA SER A 10 38.56 1.50 16.35
C SER A 10 38.18 1.40 14.85
N MET A 11 38.51 0.28 14.20
CA MET A 11 38.17 0.02 12.80
C MET A 11 36.68 -0.33 12.64
N LEU A 12 36.09 -1.00 13.65
CA LEU A 12 34.64 -1.24 13.78
C LEU A 12 33.85 0.06 14.06
N LEU A 13 34.43 1.01 14.80
CA LEU A 13 33.81 2.30 15.13
C LEU A 13 33.83 3.30 13.95
N SER A 14 34.70 3.09 12.97
CA SER A 14 34.90 4.01 11.85
C SER A 14 33.80 3.86 10.79
N GLY A 15 32.57 4.26 11.12
CA GLY A 15 31.58 4.73 10.14
C GLY A 15 30.82 3.70 9.29
N CYS A 16 31.12 2.40 9.33
CA CYS A 16 30.43 1.43 8.45
C CYS A 16 28.92 1.26 8.75
N GLY A 17 28.47 1.54 9.97
CA GLY A 17 27.05 1.43 10.35
C GLY A 17 26.29 2.75 10.26
N TYR A 18 26.82 3.78 10.93
CA TYR A 18 26.11 5.04 11.21
C TYR A 18 25.69 5.80 9.94
N ASN A 19 26.63 6.01 9.00
CA ASN A 19 26.34 6.75 7.76
C ASN A 19 25.30 6.03 6.90
N GLN A 20 25.24 4.70 6.96
CA GLN A 20 24.26 3.92 6.24
C GLN A 20 22.87 4.02 6.90
N ILE A 21 22.79 4.05 8.24
CA ILE A 21 21.53 4.32 8.94
C ILE A 21 20.99 5.69 8.53
N GLN A 22 21.85 6.72 8.50
CA GLN A 22 21.48 8.07 8.10
C GLN A 22 20.99 8.13 6.64
N GLN A 23 21.70 7.48 5.71
CA GLN A 23 21.25 7.41 4.31
C GLN A 23 19.88 6.73 4.17
N LYS A 24 19.64 5.63 4.90
CA LYS A 24 18.35 4.94 4.88
C LYS A 24 17.24 5.76 5.54
N ASP A 25 17.53 6.47 6.63
CA ASP A 25 16.60 7.38 7.29
C ASP A 25 16.14 8.51 6.36
N GLU A 26 17.09 9.15 5.67
CA GLU A 26 16.80 10.18 4.68
C GLU A 26 16.04 9.62 3.46
N ALA A 27 16.35 8.39 3.02
CA ALA A 27 15.59 7.74 1.97
C ALA A 27 14.12 7.52 2.38
N VAL A 28 13.86 7.11 3.63
CA VAL A 28 12.49 6.96 4.15
C VAL A 28 11.77 8.31 4.20
N LYS A 29 12.43 9.39 4.66
CA LYS A 29 11.85 10.75 4.67
C LYS A 29 11.53 11.26 3.26
N ALA A 30 12.40 10.99 2.29
CA ALA A 30 12.16 11.32 0.89
C ALA A 30 10.97 10.52 0.33
N GLY A 31 10.90 9.22 0.62
CA GLY A 31 9.77 8.36 0.26
C GLY A 31 8.46 8.85 0.87
N TRP A 32 8.48 9.29 2.12
CA TRP A 32 7.31 9.87 2.78
C TRP A 32 6.85 11.18 2.12
N SER A 33 7.81 12.06 1.78
CA SER A 33 7.53 13.32 1.09
C SER A 33 6.86 13.09 -0.26
N GLU A 34 7.30 12.06 -0.98
CA GLU A 34 6.66 11.65 -2.24
C GLU A 34 5.20 11.21 -2.03
N VAL A 35 4.93 10.41 -1.00
CA VAL A 35 3.56 10.01 -0.64
C VAL A 35 2.69 11.23 -0.36
N LEU A 36 3.18 12.18 0.44
CA LEU A 36 2.46 13.42 0.75
C LEU A 36 2.17 14.26 -0.50
N ASN A 37 3.11 14.33 -1.44
CA ASN A 37 2.92 15.07 -2.69
C ASN A 37 1.76 14.49 -3.52
N GLN A 38 1.66 13.17 -3.62
CA GLN A 38 0.57 12.53 -4.37
C GLN A 38 -0.78 12.74 -3.67
N TYR A 39 -0.84 12.61 -2.34
CA TYR A 39 -2.06 12.92 -1.59
C TYR A 39 -2.48 14.38 -1.69
N LYS A 40 -1.51 15.30 -1.65
CA LYS A 40 -1.76 16.72 -1.88
C LYS A 40 -2.35 16.97 -3.26
N ARG A 41 -1.80 16.36 -4.31
CA ARG A 41 -2.33 16.48 -5.67
C ARG A 41 -3.80 16.03 -5.73
N ARG A 42 -4.14 14.89 -5.10
CA ARG A 42 -5.52 14.39 -5.02
C ARG A 42 -6.44 15.42 -4.36
N ALA A 43 -6.01 15.97 -3.22
CA ALA A 43 -6.76 17.00 -2.51
C ALA A 43 -6.94 18.29 -3.31
N ASP A 44 -5.94 18.70 -4.09
CA ASP A 44 -5.96 19.91 -4.91
C ASP A 44 -6.91 19.81 -6.12
N LEU A 45 -7.26 18.60 -6.58
CA LEU A 45 -8.23 18.38 -7.66
C LEU A 45 -9.69 18.49 -7.20
N ILE A 46 -9.97 18.24 -5.91
CA ILE A 46 -11.32 18.18 -5.36
C ILE A 46 -12.13 19.47 -5.54
N PRO A 47 -11.58 20.69 -5.32
CA PRO A 47 -12.38 21.91 -5.49
C PRO A 47 -12.90 22.08 -6.92
N ASN A 48 -12.09 21.70 -7.92
CA ASN A 48 -12.51 21.72 -9.32
C ASN A 48 -13.60 20.68 -9.57
N LEU A 49 -13.46 19.46 -9.03
CA LEU A 49 -14.47 18.41 -9.12
C LEU A 49 -15.81 18.86 -8.50
N VAL A 50 -15.77 19.39 -7.27
CA VAL A 50 -16.95 19.91 -6.56
C VAL A 50 -17.59 21.05 -7.35
N GLY A 51 -16.78 21.96 -7.92
CA GLY A 51 -17.26 23.04 -8.77
C GLY A 51 -18.01 22.54 -10.00
N THR A 52 -17.44 21.57 -10.73
CA THR A 52 -18.08 20.96 -11.90
C THR A 52 -19.38 20.25 -11.52
N VAL A 53 -19.38 19.40 -10.48
CA VAL A 53 -20.59 18.69 -10.05
C VAL A 53 -21.67 19.67 -9.59
N LYS A 54 -21.32 20.73 -8.87
CA LYS A 54 -22.27 21.75 -8.39
C LYS A 54 -23.02 22.45 -9.54
N GLY A 55 -22.40 22.56 -10.73
CA GLY A 55 -23.03 23.13 -11.92
C GLY A 55 -24.20 22.31 -12.45
N TYR A 56 -24.21 21.00 -12.22
CA TYR A 56 -25.24 20.07 -12.73
C TYR A 56 -26.13 19.48 -11.63
N ALA A 57 -25.57 19.25 -10.44
CA ALA A 57 -26.20 18.54 -9.33
C ALA A 57 -26.19 19.41 -8.06
N GLY A 58 -26.48 20.71 -8.18
CA GLY A 58 -26.45 21.65 -7.05
C GLY A 58 -27.40 21.32 -5.90
N HIS A 59 -28.44 20.50 -6.15
CA HIS A 59 -29.37 20.01 -5.13
C HIS A 59 -28.75 18.93 -4.21
N GLU A 60 -27.62 18.33 -4.60
CA GLU A 60 -26.90 17.30 -3.85
C GLU A 60 -25.98 17.90 -2.78
N ALA A 61 -26.50 18.88 -2.03
CA ALA A 61 -25.74 19.68 -1.07
C ALA A 61 -25.09 18.84 0.03
N GLN A 62 -25.76 17.77 0.47
CA GLN A 62 -25.22 16.87 1.50
C GLN A 62 -23.95 16.16 1.02
N VAL A 63 -23.93 15.71 -0.23
CA VAL A 63 -22.79 14.97 -0.80
C VAL A 63 -21.62 15.92 -1.09
N LEU A 64 -21.90 17.09 -1.65
CA LEU A 64 -20.86 18.11 -1.90
C LEU A 64 -20.24 18.62 -0.58
N THR A 65 -21.05 18.79 0.46
CA THR A 65 -20.57 19.13 1.81
C THR A 65 -19.69 18.02 2.37
N ALA A 66 -20.12 16.76 2.30
CA ALA A 66 -19.34 15.62 2.80
C ALA A 66 -17.96 15.51 2.11
N VAL A 67 -17.87 15.75 0.80
CA VAL A 67 -16.60 15.76 0.06
C VAL A 67 -15.71 16.92 0.50
N THR A 68 -16.31 18.10 0.69
CA THR A 68 -15.58 19.31 1.12
C THR A 68 -15.04 19.16 2.54
N GLU A 69 -15.84 18.61 3.46
CA GLU A 69 -15.42 18.31 4.83
C GLU A 69 -14.34 17.24 4.88
N ALA A 70 -14.47 16.15 4.11
CA ALA A 70 -13.45 15.11 4.06
C ALA A 70 -12.11 15.65 3.53
N ARG A 71 -12.14 16.53 2.51
CA ARG A 71 -10.95 17.26 2.05
C ARG A 71 -10.36 18.13 3.16
N ALA A 72 -11.19 18.87 3.89
CA ALA A 72 -10.74 19.73 4.98
C ALA A 72 -10.08 18.92 6.09
N ARG A 73 -10.66 17.77 6.47
CA ARG A 73 -10.06 16.83 7.44
C ARG A 73 -8.68 16.39 6.99
N VAL A 74 -8.51 15.94 5.74
CA VAL A 74 -7.20 15.57 5.19
C VAL A 74 -6.18 16.73 5.27
N GLY A 75 -6.60 17.96 4.98
CA GLY A 75 -5.73 19.14 5.06
C GLY A 75 -5.33 19.56 6.48
N GLN A 76 -6.05 19.11 7.50
CA GLN A 76 -5.78 19.45 8.91
C GLN A 76 -4.87 18.43 9.59
N VAL A 77 -4.68 17.23 9.03
CA VAL A 77 -3.82 16.21 9.63
C VAL A 77 -2.35 16.62 9.49
N GLN A 78 -1.72 16.99 10.61
CA GLN A 78 -0.26 17.04 10.71
C GLN A 78 0.27 15.63 10.93
N VAL A 79 0.90 15.08 9.89
CA VAL A 79 1.37 13.70 9.91
C VAL A 79 2.82 13.62 10.34
N ASN A 80 3.07 12.92 11.43
CA ASN A 80 4.39 12.46 11.81
C ASN A 80 4.56 11.00 11.35
N ALA A 81 5.37 10.78 10.32
CA ALA A 81 5.60 9.44 9.77
C ALA A 81 6.43 8.53 10.70
N ASP A 82 7.02 9.07 11.77
CA ASP A 82 7.70 8.30 12.79
C ASP A 82 6.76 7.87 13.94
N ASP A 83 5.50 8.31 13.93
CA ASP A 83 4.47 7.93 14.90
C ASP A 83 3.37 7.09 14.25
N ALA A 84 3.17 5.88 14.77
CA ALA A 84 2.17 4.94 14.27
C ALA A 84 0.75 5.48 14.42
N ALA A 85 0.45 6.19 15.52
CA ALA A 85 -0.88 6.75 15.74
C ALA A 85 -1.17 7.88 14.74
N SER A 86 -0.20 8.76 14.49
CA SER A 86 -0.30 9.80 13.47
C SER A 86 -0.47 9.22 12.05
N LEU A 87 0.28 8.17 11.69
CA LEU A 87 0.08 7.47 10.41
C LEU A 87 -1.30 6.81 10.29
N ALA A 88 -1.84 6.25 11.38
CA ALA A 88 -3.18 5.65 11.37
C ALA A 88 -4.27 6.71 11.18
N GLN A 89 -4.18 7.84 11.90
CA GLN A 89 -5.11 8.97 11.74
C GLN A 89 -5.06 9.54 10.32
N PHE A 90 -3.86 9.63 9.73
CA PHE A 90 -3.71 10.04 8.35
C PHE A 90 -4.41 9.08 7.39
N GLN A 91 -4.20 7.77 7.54
CA GLN A 91 -4.84 6.76 6.69
C GLN A 91 -6.36 6.82 6.80
N GLN A 92 -6.89 6.94 8.01
CA GLN A 92 -8.33 7.07 8.25
C GLN A 92 -8.89 8.30 7.51
N ALA A 93 -8.25 9.46 7.63
CA ALA A 93 -8.69 10.67 6.92
C ALA A 93 -8.65 10.50 5.39
N GLN A 94 -7.64 9.81 4.86
CA GLN A 94 -7.55 9.50 3.42
C GLN A 94 -8.64 8.51 2.97
N GLY A 95 -9.01 7.56 3.82
CA GLY A 95 -10.10 6.61 3.59
C GLY A 95 -11.47 7.27 3.60
N GLU A 96 -11.73 8.19 4.53
CA GLU A 96 -12.95 9.00 4.56
C GLU A 96 -13.12 9.82 3.28
N LEU A 97 -12.04 10.41 2.79
CA LEU A 97 -12.04 11.14 1.51
C LEU A 97 -12.35 10.21 0.33
N ALA A 98 -11.72 9.05 0.25
CA ALA A 98 -11.99 8.07 -0.80
C ALA A 98 -13.46 7.62 -0.76
N SER A 99 -14.01 7.38 0.43
CA SER A 99 -15.42 7.03 0.64
C SER A 99 -16.37 8.16 0.19
N ALA A 100 -16.04 9.42 0.48
CA ALA A 100 -16.83 10.57 0.03
C ALA A 100 -16.82 10.73 -1.49
N LEU A 101 -15.66 10.52 -2.13
CA LEU A 101 -15.54 10.53 -3.59
C LEU A 101 -16.33 9.39 -4.24
N SER A 102 -16.32 8.19 -3.65
CA SER A 102 -17.15 7.07 -4.13
C SER A 102 -18.65 7.42 -4.12
N ARG A 103 -19.15 8.02 -3.03
CA ARG A 103 -20.55 8.50 -2.98
C ARG A 103 -20.85 9.56 -4.04
N LEU A 104 -19.93 10.48 -4.28
CA LEU A 104 -20.07 11.51 -5.33
C LEU A 104 -20.17 10.89 -6.73
N LEU A 105 -19.39 9.83 -7.01
CA LEU A 105 -19.47 9.10 -8.27
C LEU A 105 -20.83 8.42 -8.44
N VAL A 106 -21.35 7.76 -7.39
CA VAL A 106 -22.69 7.15 -7.44
C VAL A 106 -23.76 8.20 -7.73
N VAL A 107 -23.69 9.38 -7.11
CA VAL A 107 -24.62 10.48 -7.40
C VAL A 107 -24.50 10.93 -8.85
N SER A 108 -23.28 11.01 -9.40
CA SER A 108 -23.06 11.45 -10.78
C SER A 108 -23.73 10.57 -11.84
N GLU A 109 -24.00 9.29 -11.53
CA GLU A 109 -24.73 8.38 -12.41
C GLU A 109 -26.18 8.81 -12.66
N ASN A 110 -26.79 9.54 -11.72
CA ASN A 110 -28.15 10.08 -11.86
C ASN A 110 -28.21 11.32 -12.75
N TYR A 111 -27.06 11.86 -13.19
CA TYR A 111 -26.95 13.09 -13.97
C TYR A 111 -26.23 12.82 -15.30
N PRO A 112 -26.95 12.38 -16.36
CA PRO A 112 -26.33 12.01 -17.65
C PRO A 112 -25.50 13.13 -18.28
N GLN A 113 -25.91 14.39 -18.13
CA GLN A 113 -25.18 15.55 -18.65
C GLN A 113 -23.84 15.75 -17.94
N LEU A 114 -23.79 15.58 -16.62
CA LEU A 114 -22.54 15.62 -15.84
C LEU A 114 -21.63 14.44 -16.21
N LYS A 115 -22.20 13.24 -16.35
CA LYS A 115 -21.46 12.04 -16.74
C LYS A 115 -20.79 12.21 -18.11
N ALA A 116 -21.41 12.94 -19.03
CA ALA A 116 -20.88 13.26 -20.35
C ALA A 116 -20.00 14.53 -20.38
N ASP A 117 -19.89 15.28 -19.27
CA ASP A 117 -19.11 16.50 -19.21
C ASP A 117 -17.60 16.19 -19.33
N ALA A 118 -16.96 16.78 -20.33
CA ALA A 118 -15.55 16.53 -20.61
C ALA A 118 -14.62 16.96 -19.46
N SER A 119 -14.97 18.01 -18.70
CA SER A 119 -14.17 18.46 -17.55
C SER A 119 -14.29 17.47 -16.41
N PHE A 120 -15.49 16.95 -16.16
CA PHE A 120 -15.74 15.93 -15.16
C PHE A 120 -14.98 14.63 -15.47
N LEU A 121 -15.07 14.14 -16.71
CA LEU A 121 -14.34 12.95 -17.17
C LEU A 121 -12.82 13.14 -17.02
N ASN A 122 -12.29 14.31 -17.41
CA ASN A 122 -10.87 14.61 -17.26
C ASN A 122 -10.43 14.59 -15.79
N LEU A 123 -11.22 15.17 -14.87
CA LEU A 123 -10.92 15.17 -13.44
C LEU A 123 -10.96 13.76 -12.86
N GLN A 124 -11.90 12.92 -13.27
CA GLN A 124 -11.91 11.50 -12.89
C GLN A 124 -10.63 10.79 -13.33
N THR A 125 -10.22 10.96 -14.59
CA THR A 125 -8.95 10.37 -15.08
C THR A 125 -7.73 10.88 -14.30
N GLN A 126 -7.70 12.17 -13.94
CA GLN A 126 -6.61 12.71 -13.10
C GLN A 126 -6.62 12.13 -11.69
N LEU A 127 -7.80 11.94 -11.09
CA LEU A 127 -7.94 11.35 -9.77
C LEU A 127 -7.52 9.88 -9.76
N GLU A 128 -7.96 9.10 -10.75
CA GLU A 128 -7.52 7.71 -10.95
C GLU A 128 -6.00 7.63 -11.14
N GLY A 129 -5.45 8.46 -12.01
CA GLY A 129 -4.01 8.55 -12.21
C GLY A 129 -3.24 8.93 -10.94
N THR A 130 -3.82 9.78 -10.09
CA THR A 130 -3.25 10.13 -8.79
C THR A 130 -3.34 8.97 -7.80
N GLU A 131 -4.45 8.22 -7.77
CA GLU A 131 -4.62 7.05 -6.90
C GLU A 131 -3.62 5.93 -7.24
N ASN A 132 -3.38 5.70 -8.52
CA ASN A 132 -2.35 4.77 -8.98
C ASN A 132 -0.95 5.21 -8.51
N ARG A 133 -0.64 6.51 -8.60
CA ARG A 133 0.64 7.07 -8.10
C ARG A 133 0.75 6.99 -6.59
N ILE A 134 -0.33 7.24 -5.84
CA ILE A 134 -0.39 7.05 -4.38
C ILE A 134 -0.04 5.60 -4.06
N THR A 135 -0.65 4.63 -4.74
CA THR A 135 -0.40 3.20 -4.51
C THR A 135 1.08 2.85 -4.73
N VAL A 136 1.67 3.32 -5.83
CA VAL A 136 3.10 3.12 -6.13
C VAL A 136 4.01 3.80 -5.10
N ALA A 137 3.70 5.04 -4.73
CA ALA A 137 4.48 5.80 -3.75
C ALA A 137 4.43 5.14 -2.36
N ARG A 138 3.25 4.66 -1.92
CA ARG A 138 3.09 3.90 -0.68
C ARG A 138 3.90 2.61 -0.72
N GLY A 139 3.83 1.85 -1.83
CA GLY A 139 4.62 0.63 -2.00
C GLY A 139 6.13 0.89 -1.88
N ARG A 140 6.63 1.96 -2.53
CA ARG A 140 8.03 2.36 -2.42
C ARG A 140 8.41 2.77 -0.99
N TYR A 141 7.57 3.56 -0.31
CA TYR A 141 7.79 3.93 1.09
C TYR A 141 7.84 2.70 2.01
N ILE A 142 6.93 1.73 1.81
CA ILE A 142 6.92 0.47 2.57
C ILE A 142 8.25 -0.26 2.43
N GLN A 143 8.78 -0.37 1.21
CA GLN A 143 10.07 -1.01 0.94
C GLN A 143 11.24 -0.26 1.61
N LEU A 144 11.23 1.07 1.58
CA LEU A 144 12.25 1.89 2.24
C LEU A 144 12.23 1.73 3.76
N VAL A 145 11.03 1.72 4.36
CA VAL A 145 10.86 1.46 5.80
C VAL A 145 11.32 0.04 6.15
N GLN A 146 10.99 -0.96 5.32
CA GLN A 146 11.44 -2.33 5.51
C GLN A 146 12.97 -2.43 5.45
N ASP A 147 13.61 -1.81 4.46
CA ASP A 147 15.06 -1.78 4.31
C ASP A 147 15.75 -1.10 5.51
N TYR A 148 15.24 0.06 5.94
CA TYR A 148 15.70 0.75 7.14
C TYR A 148 15.55 -0.13 8.40
N ASN A 149 14.34 -0.66 8.64
CA ASN A 149 14.05 -1.48 9.82
C ASN A 149 14.87 -2.76 9.85
N THR A 150 15.07 -3.41 8.70
CA THR A 150 15.90 -4.62 8.59
C THR A 150 17.36 -4.27 8.89
N TYR A 151 17.86 -3.17 8.35
CA TYR A 151 19.25 -2.74 8.56
C TYR A 151 19.54 -2.45 10.03
N ILE A 152 18.72 -1.63 10.70
CA ILE A 152 18.94 -1.30 12.12
C ILE A 152 18.71 -2.49 13.07
N ARG A 153 18.07 -3.56 12.62
CA ARG A 153 17.84 -4.79 13.41
C ARG A 153 18.88 -5.88 13.15
N SER A 154 19.67 -5.75 12.10
CA SER A 154 20.67 -6.74 11.71
C SER A 154 21.96 -6.57 12.52
N PHE A 155 22.61 -7.67 12.89
CA PHE A 155 23.94 -7.62 13.50
C PHE A 155 25.00 -7.31 12.43
N PRO A 156 26.01 -6.44 12.70
CA PRO A 156 26.29 -5.76 13.97
C PRO A 156 25.58 -4.40 14.17
N GLN A 157 24.74 -3.98 13.22
CA GLN A 157 24.19 -2.63 13.17
C GLN A 157 23.17 -2.33 14.28
N ASN A 158 22.52 -3.35 14.82
CA ASN A 158 21.65 -3.20 15.99
C ASN A 158 22.35 -2.60 17.21
N LEU A 159 23.65 -2.86 17.40
CA LEU A 159 24.44 -2.26 18.47
C LEU A 159 24.62 -0.75 18.25
N VAL A 160 24.93 -0.36 17.03
CA VAL A 160 25.01 1.05 16.63
C VAL A 160 23.64 1.71 16.78
N ALA A 161 22.57 1.03 16.36
CA ALA A 161 21.21 1.50 16.51
C ALA A 161 20.83 1.79 17.97
N MET A 162 21.16 0.87 18.89
CA MET A 162 20.91 1.04 20.32
C MET A 162 21.73 2.18 20.93
N VAL A 163 23.03 2.28 20.61
CA VAL A 163 23.93 3.32 21.16
C VAL A 163 23.50 4.72 20.73
N PHE A 164 23.05 4.89 19.49
CA PHE A 164 22.62 6.19 18.94
C PHE A 164 21.10 6.42 19.03
N GLY A 165 20.33 5.47 19.56
CA GLY A 165 18.89 5.61 19.78
C GLY A 165 18.02 5.55 18.51
N TYR A 166 18.49 4.93 17.44
CA TYR A 166 17.68 4.73 16.24
C TYR A 166 16.58 3.70 16.50
N LYS A 167 15.33 4.06 16.15
CA LYS A 167 14.13 3.25 16.40
C LYS A 167 13.56 2.76 15.09
N GLN A 168 12.83 1.65 15.15
CA GLN A 168 12.05 1.17 14.01
C GLN A 168 11.01 2.22 13.63
N LYS A 169 10.87 2.43 12.32
CA LYS A 169 9.83 3.30 11.78
C LYS A 169 8.55 2.50 11.59
N PRO A 170 7.39 3.07 11.94
CA PRO A 170 6.11 2.47 11.62
C PRO A 170 5.94 2.44 10.10
N ASN A 171 5.06 1.56 9.63
CA ASN A 171 4.77 1.40 8.21
C ASN A 171 3.27 1.51 7.96
N PHE A 172 2.89 1.69 6.70
CA PHE A 172 1.50 1.49 6.30
C PHE A 172 1.10 0.05 6.57
N THR A 173 0.02 -0.14 7.32
CA THR A 173 -0.61 -1.43 7.56
C THR A 173 -2.00 -1.42 6.94
N VAL A 174 -2.60 -2.60 6.80
CA VAL A 174 -4.04 -2.66 6.51
C VAL A 174 -4.78 -2.23 7.78
N GLU A 175 -5.74 -1.32 7.67
CA GLU A 175 -6.48 -0.77 8.82
C GLU A 175 -7.28 -1.86 9.57
N ASP A 176 -7.64 -2.93 8.88
CA ASP A 176 -8.30 -4.11 9.45
C ASP A 176 -7.93 -5.36 8.63
N GLU A 177 -6.94 -6.14 9.08
CA GLU A 177 -6.71 -7.49 8.54
C GLU A 177 -7.94 -8.39 8.76
N THR A 178 -8.74 -8.08 9.80
CA THR A 178 -9.98 -8.77 10.16
C THR A 178 -11.07 -8.63 9.09
N ARG A 179 -11.18 -7.47 8.43
CA ARG A 179 -12.16 -7.23 7.36
C ARG A 179 -11.84 -7.94 6.05
N ILE A 180 -10.61 -8.42 5.87
CA ILE A 180 -10.25 -9.30 4.75
C ILE A 180 -10.80 -10.72 4.97
N ALA A 181 -10.93 -11.15 6.24
CA ALA A 181 -11.50 -12.45 6.57
C ALA A 181 -13.03 -12.50 6.35
N ASP A 182 -13.71 -11.34 6.44
CA ASP A 182 -15.14 -11.21 6.16
C ASP A 182 -15.37 -10.99 4.66
N ALA A 183 -15.34 -12.07 3.87
CA ALA A 183 -15.76 -12.02 2.48
C ALA A 183 -17.19 -11.44 2.39
N PRO A 184 -17.45 -10.46 1.51
CA PRO A 184 -18.79 -9.89 1.38
C PRO A 184 -19.76 -10.97 0.89
N SER A 185 -20.64 -11.43 1.79
CA SER A 185 -21.72 -12.35 1.44
C SER A 185 -22.73 -11.61 0.58
N VAL A 186 -22.77 -11.94 -0.70
CA VAL A 186 -23.82 -11.44 -1.60
C VAL A 186 -25.03 -12.34 -1.46
N ASP A 187 -25.98 -11.93 -0.62
CA ASP A 187 -27.26 -12.61 -0.47
C ASP A 187 -28.27 -12.07 -1.50
N PHE A 188 -28.45 -12.82 -2.58
CA PHE A 188 -29.55 -12.62 -3.53
C PHE A 188 -30.77 -13.36 -2.98
N GLY A 189 -31.49 -12.73 -2.05
CA GLY A 189 -32.58 -13.37 -1.32
C GLY A 189 -33.55 -14.17 -2.19
N ALA A 190 -33.54 -15.49 -2.01
CA ALA A 190 -34.67 -16.42 -2.15
C ALA A 190 -34.20 -17.81 -1.73
N ALA A 191 -34.75 -18.35 -0.64
CA ALA A 191 -34.48 -19.73 -0.23
C ALA A 191 -35.10 -20.73 -1.23
N PRO A 192 -34.33 -21.73 -1.71
CA PRO A 192 -34.87 -23.00 -2.14
C PRO A 192 -34.62 -24.04 -1.05
N ALA A 193 -35.65 -24.86 -0.80
CA ALA A 193 -35.78 -25.89 0.22
C ALA A 193 -34.50 -26.66 0.62
N GLU A 194 -34.40 -26.94 1.92
CA GLU A 194 -33.48 -27.91 2.53
C GLU A 194 -33.36 -29.20 1.70
N PRO A 195 -32.14 -29.63 1.32
CA PRO A 195 -31.93 -30.99 0.87
C PRO A 195 -32.05 -31.94 2.07
N ALA A 196 -32.95 -32.92 1.96
CA ALA A 196 -33.16 -34.00 2.93
C ALA A 196 -31.85 -34.71 3.33
N PRO A 197 -31.76 -35.30 4.55
CA PRO A 197 -30.53 -35.91 5.04
C PRO A 197 -30.14 -37.13 4.17
N VAL A 198 -28.92 -37.11 3.67
CA VAL A 198 -28.32 -38.23 2.93
C VAL A 198 -27.92 -39.33 3.93
N PRO A 199 -28.34 -40.60 3.74
CA PRO A 199 -27.95 -41.70 4.61
C PRO A 199 -26.43 -41.99 4.53
N PRO A 200 -25.83 -42.60 5.56
CA PRO A 200 -24.38 -42.77 5.63
C PRO A 200 -23.88 -43.71 4.53
N VAL A 201 -22.92 -43.23 3.74
CA VAL A 201 -22.19 -44.03 2.76
C VAL A 201 -21.24 -44.98 3.51
N VAL A 202 -21.44 -46.28 3.31
CA VAL A 202 -20.55 -47.34 3.80
C VAL A 202 -19.27 -47.32 2.94
N GLU A 203 -18.14 -47.15 3.60
CA GLU A 203 -16.79 -47.17 3.04
C GLU A 203 -16.39 -48.60 2.59
N PRO A 204 -15.93 -48.83 1.34
CA PRO A 204 -15.25 -50.07 1.00
C PRO A 204 -13.72 -49.89 1.12
N ALA A 205 -13.12 -50.86 1.81
CA ALA A 205 -11.70 -50.96 2.06
C ALA A 205 -10.86 -51.25 0.78
N ALA A 206 -9.66 -50.66 0.78
CA ALA A 206 -8.38 -51.20 0.32
C ALA A 206 -8.03 -51.27 -1.19
N SER A 207 -6.87 -50.64 -1.46
CA SER A 207 -5.76 -51.13 -2.30
C SER A 207 -5.82 -50.94 -3.83
N VAL A 208 -5.16 -49.87 -4.31
CA VAL A 208 -4.40 -49.91 -5.57
C VAL A 208 -3.05 -49.23 -5.37
N VAL A 209 -1.99 -50.03 -5.48
CA VAL A 209 -0.58 -49.61 -5.54
C VAL A 209 -0.32 -48.98 -6.91
N ASN A 210 0.24 -47.77 -6.94
CA ASN A 210 0.64 -47.08 -8.17
C ASN A 210 2.08 -47.47 -8.57
N PRO A 211 2.39 -47.80 -9.85
CA PRO A 211 3.75 -48.10 -10.28
C PRO A 211 4.63 -46.84 -10.42
N PRO A 212 5.98 -46.97 -10.40
CA PRO A 212 6.89 -45.83 -10.42
C PRO A 212 6.97 -45.18 -11.81
N GLN A 213 6.99 -43.84 -11.84
CA GLN A 213 7.13 -43.03 -13.05
C GLN A 213 8.59 -43.03 -13.56
N PRO A 214 8.83 -42.97 -14.88
CA PRO A 214 10.18 -42.85 -15.44
C PRO A 214 10.74 -41.43 -15.28
N ALA A 215 12.04 -41.32 -14.99
CA ALA A 215 12.76 -40.07 -14.84
C ALA A 215 12.91 -39.30 -16.17
N LEU A 216 12.72 -37.97 -16.13
CA LEU A 216 12.93 -37.07 -17.26
C LEU A 216 14.43 -36.87 -17.57
N PRO A 217 14.83 -36.72 -18.85
CA PRO A 217 16.23 -36.47 -19.23
C PRO A 217 16.67 -35.02 -18.95
N PRO A 218 17.99 -34.77 -18.79
CA PRO A 218 18.51 -33.45 -18.44
C PRO A 218 18.44 -32.45 -19.60
N VAL A 219 18.04 -31.22 -19.27
CA VAL A 219 17.98 -30.07 -20.19
C VAL A 219 19.40 -29.64 -20.57
N GLN A 220 19.72 -29.66 -21.86
CA GLN A 220 20.99 -29.14 -22.38
C GLN A 220 20.99 -27.60 -22.35
N GLY A 221 22.10 -27.03 -21.88
CA GLY A 221 22.32 -25.59 -21.76
C GLY A 221 22.37 -24.87 -23.10
N GLY A 222 21.55 -23.83 -23.24
CA GLY A 222 21.60 -22.88 -24.35
C GLY A 222 22.59 -21.75 -24.09
N ASN A 223 23.46 -21.51 -25.06
CA ASN A 223 24.51 -20.50 -25.09
C ASN A 223 24.03 -19.06 -24.83
N ALA A 224 24.87 -18.30 -24.11
CA ALA A 224 24.76 -16.86 -23.95
C ALA A 224 25.15 -16.11 -25.25
N PRO A 225 24.53 -14.96 -25.57
CA PRO A 225 24.97 -14.10 -26.67
C PRO A 225 26.25 -13.32 -26.31
N GLN A 226 27.23 -13.29 -27.22
CA GLN A 226 28.41 -12.42 -27.14
C GLN A 226 28.04 -10.96 -27.46
N PRO A 227 28.69 -9.95 -26.82
CA PRO A 227 28.53 -8.55 -27.17
C PRO A 227 29.33 -8.18 -28.45
N ALA A 228 28.74 -7.31 -29.28
CA ALA A 228 29.33 -6.76 -30.50
C ALA A 228 30.49 -5.77 -30.22
N PRO A 229 31.48 -5.64 -31.13
CA PRO A 229 32.57 -4.70 -30.98
C PRO A 229 32.16 -3.25 -31.28
N THR A 230 32.67 -2.34 -30.46
CA THR A 230 32.68 -0.88 -30.60
C THR A 230 33.54 -0.43 -31.79
N GLU A 231 32.98 0.45 -32.63
CA GLU A 231 33.74 1.45 -33.42
C GLU A 231 33.71 2.80 -32.71
#